data_AF-A0A1Q7SDH2-F1
#
_entry.id   AF-A0A1Q7SDH2-F1
#
_cell.length_a   1.000
_cell.length_b   1.000
_cell.length_c   1.000
_cell.angle_alpha   90.00
_cell.angle_beta   90.00
_cell.angle_gamma   90.00
#
_symmetry.space_group_name_H-M   'P 1'
#
loop_
_entity.id
_entity.type
_entity.pdbx_description
1 polymer ?
#
loop_
_entity_poly.entity_id
_entity_poly.type
_entity_poly.pdbx_seq_one_letter_code
_entity_poly.pdbx_strand_id
1 'polypeptide(L)'
;MLPLSVVFAALLCPLSQAALIDGTWELARIFRSGTTARTRTVPIDSTVYVRLTLETHPGGWMGGRLYRRYYGQPEGSKIEAGPLRGTNRFVIGVELDNPTWQRARSAAWLVGDRLRLGTPLVPDADSLEFRRVGPDAPYAHTVVEVVTRQ
;
A
#
# COMPACT_ATOMS: atom_id res chain seq x y z
N MET A 1 8.95 45.30 -4.84
CA MET A 1 7.53 44.85 -4.91
C MET A 1 7.53 43.51 -5.62
N LEU A 2 7.42 42.41 -4.88
CA LEU A 2 7.26 41.08 -5.46
C LEU A 2 5.89 41.03 -6.17
N PRO A 3 5.81 40.54 -7.42
CA PRO A 3 4.55 40.53 -8.15
C PRO A 3 3.53 39.63 -7.45
N LEU A 4 2.32 40.17 -7.23
CA LEU A 4 1.18 39.52 -6.57
C LEU A 4 0.87 38.12 -7.15
N SER A 5 1.25 37.89 -8.41
CA SER A 5 1.13 36.64 -9.16
C SER A 5 1.95 35.48 -8.57
N VAL A 6 3.07 35.76 -7.90
CA VAL A 6 3.93 34.71 -7.29
C VAL A 6 3.36 34.25 -5.93
N VAL A 7 2.64 35.13 -5.23
CA VAL A 7 2.00 34.79 -3.95
C VAL A 7 0.79 33.86 -4.16
N PHE A 8 0.06 34.01 -5.27
CA PHE A 8 -1.09 33.15 -5.57
C PHE A 8 -0.70 31.73 -6.04
N ALA A 9 0.42 31.58 -6.75
CA ALA A 9 0.94 30.27 -7.14
C ALA A 9 1.46 29.45 -5.95
N ALA A 10 1.96 30.11 -4.90
CA ALA A 10 2.41 29.46 -3.67
C ALA A 10 1.26 29.01 -2.75
N LEU A 11 0.05 29.57 -2.92
CA LEU A 11 -1.13 29.25 -2.11
C LEU A 11 -1.98 28.10 -2.70
N LEU A 12 -1.72 27.66 -3.93
CA LEU A 12 -2.63 26.78 -4.68
C LEU A 12 -2.28 25.30 -4.77
N CYS A 13 -1.16 24.82 -4.20
CA CYS A 13 -0.95 23.39 -3.96
C CYS A 13 0.34 23.17 -3.14
N PRO A 14 0.29 23.07 -1.81
CA PRO A 14 0.98 21.93 -1.25
C PRO A 14 0.22 20.73 -1.81
N LEU A 15 0.80 20.05 -2.82
CA LEU A 15 0.53 18.62 -2.99
C LEU A 15 0.83 18.05 -1.61
N SER A 16 -0.21 17.85 -0.81
CA SER A 16 -0.04 17.24 0.49
C SER A 16 0.71 15.95 0.20
N GLN A 17 1.86 15.76 0.84
CA GLN A 17 2.65 14.54 0.63
C GLN A 17 1.74 13.29 0.68
N ALA A 18 0.72 13.35 1.54
CA ALA A 18 -0.43 12.47 1.63
C ALA A 18 -1.08 12.11 0.27
N ALA A 19 -1.41 13.09 -0.57
CA ALA A 19 -2.08 12.88 -1.86
C ALA A 19 -1.26 12.08 -2.87
N LEU A 20 0.06 11.93 -2.69
CA LEU A 20 0.92 11.18 -3.61
C LEU A 20 0.53 9.69 -3.73
N ILE A 21 -0.05 9.13 -2.66
CA ILE A 21 -0.46 7.72 -2.63
C ILE A 21 -1.97 7.54 -2.65
N ASP A 22 -2.75 8.60 -2.86
CA ASP A 22 -4.20 8.50 -3.02
C ASP A 22 -4.56 7.58 -4.19
N GLY A 23 -5.68 6.88 -4.09
CA GLY A 23 -6.23 5.97 -5.09
C GLY A 23 -6.14 4.49 -4.71
N THR A 24 -6.50 3.63 -5.67
CA THR A 24 -6.56 2.18 -5.46
C THR A 24 -5.28 1.49 -5.91
N TRP A 25 -4.80 0.59 -5.06
CA TRP A 25 -3.56 -0.14 -5.20
C TRP A 25 -3.81 -1.63 -5.03
N GLU A 26 -3.36 -2.41 -6.00
CA GLU A 26 -3.52 -3.86 -6.03
C GLU A 26 -2.17 -4.55 -5.85
N LEU A 27 -2.13 -5.59 -5.01
CA LEU A 27 -0.94 -6.39 -4.77
C LEU A 27 -0.42 -6.98 -6.09
N ALA A 28 0.81 -6.65 -6.44
CA ALA A 28 1.46 -7.11 -7.66
C ALA A 28 2.57 -8.12 -7.34
N ARG A 29 3.37 -7.86 -6.29
CA ARG A 29 4.48 -8.73 -5.91
C ARG A 29 4.62 -8.90 -4.40
N ILE A 30 4.97 -10.12 -3.99
CA ILE A 30 5.34 -10.48 -2.63
C ILE A 30 6.84 -10.80 -2.63
N PHE A 31 7.61 -10.10 -1.80
CA PHE A 31 9.04 -10.34 -1.66
C PHE A 31 9.30 -11.13 -0.39
N ARG A 32 10.13 -12.17 -0.50
CA ARG A 32 10.51 -13.05 0.61
C ARG A 32 11.99 -13.37 0.51
N SER A 33 12.55 -13.77 1.63
CA SER A 33 13.89 -14.26 1.74
C SER A 33 13.87 -15.79 1.85
N GLY A 34 14.83 -16.47 1.24
CA GLY A 34 14.91 -17.92 1.29
C GLY A 34 16.27 -18.48 0.88
N THR A 35 16.38 -19.80 0.90
CA THR A 35 17.65 -20.52 0.60
C THR A 35 18.00 -20.52 -0.89
N THR A 36 16.98 -20.46 -1.75
CA THR A 36 17.12 -20.48 -3.21
C THR A 36 16.35 -19.32 -3.82
N ALA A 37 17.02 -18.54 -4.66
CA ALA A 37 16.36 -17.46 -5.40
C ALA A 37 15.36 -18.04 -6.40
N ARG A 38 14.13 -17.50 -6.40
CA ARG A 38 13.06 -17.95 -7.30
C ARG A 38 12.04 -16.85 -7.54
N THR A 39 11.51 -16.78 -8.75
CA THR A 39 10.30 -16.01 -9.05
C THR A 39 9.22 -16.95 -9.56
N ARG A 40 7.99 -16.83 -9.05
CA ARG A 40 6.86 -17.63 -9.50
C ARG A 40 5.54 -16.87 -9.44
N THR A 41 4.62 -17.23 -10.31
CA THR A 41 3.23 -16.79 -10.24
C THR A 41 2.47 -17.73 -9.30
N VAL A 42 1.70 -17.17 -8.38
CA VAL A 42 0.98 -17.91 -7.32
C VAL A 42 -0.52 -17.58 -7.39
N PRO A 43 -1.42 -18.59 -7.40
CA PRO A 43 -2.86 -18.37 -7.28
C PRO A 43 -3.22 -17.70 -5.96
N ILE A 44 -4.15 -16.75 -5.99
CA ILE A 44 -4.55 -16.00 -4.78
C ILE A 44 -5.12 -16.91 -3.69
N ASP A 45 -5.84 -17.96 -4.06
CA ASP A 45 -6.43 -18.87 -3.07
C ASP A 45 -5.37 -19.68 -2.29
N SER A 46 -4.14 -19.71 -2.78
CA SER A 46 -2.98 -20.34 -2.13
C SER A 46 -2.10 -19.36 -1.35
N THR A 47 -2.48 -18.08 -1.28
CA THR A 47 -1.69 -17.03 -0.62
C THR A 47 -2.59 -15.93 -0.05
N VAL A 48 -1.99 -14.80 0.31
CA VAL A 48 -2.72 -13.61 0.76
C VAL A 48 -2.74 -12.58 -0.36
N TYR A 49 -3.96 -12.22 -0.79
CA TYR A 49 -4.18 -11.12 -1.73
C TYR A 49 -4.57 -9.84 -0.99
N VAL A 50 -4.10 -8.69 -1.46
CA VAL A 50 -4.42 -7.39 -0.86
C VAL A 50 -4.77 -6.38 -1.95
N ARG A 51 -5.84 -5.61 -1.71
CA ARG A 51 -6.14 -4.35 -2.41
C ARG A 51 -6.42 -3.29 -1.36
N LEU A 52 -5.87 -2.11 -1.55
CA LEU A 52 -6.11 -0.97 -0.67
C LEU A 52 -6.54 0.24 -1.49
N THR A 53 -7.46 1.03 -0.94
CA THR A 53 -7.82 2.35 -1.46
C THR A 53 -7.46 3.36 -0.40
N LEU A 54 -6.70 4.38 -0.78
CA LEU A 54 -6.23 5.45 0.10
C LEU A 54 -6.81 6.78 -0.35
N GLU A 55 -7.20 7.60 0.61
CA GLU A 55 -7.78 8.91 0.38
C GLU A 55 -7.19 9.91 1.37
N THR A 56 -6.76 11.07 0.85
CA THR A 56 -6.34 12.19 1.66
C THR A 56 -7.52 13.11 1.91
N HIS A 57 -7.72 13.47 3.17
CA HIS A 57 -8.85 14.29 3.58
C HIS A 57 -8.44 15.71 3.97
N PRO A 58 -9.38 16.66 4.05
CA PRO A 58 -9.12 18.00 4.56
C PRO A 58 -8.48 17.96 5.95
N GLY A 59 -7.40 18.71 6.14
CA GLY A 59 -6.58 18.65 7.35
C GLY A 59 -5.38 17.70 7.27
N GLY A 60 -5.19 17.02 6.14
CA GLY A 60 -3.97 16.25 5.83
C GLY A 60 -3.90 14.86 6.50
N TRP A 61 -4.99 14.41 7.12
CA TRP A 61 -5.13 13.03 7.58
C TRP A 61 -5.48 12.12 6.40
N MET A 62 -5.07 10.86 6.46
CA MET A 62 -5.31 9.88 5.40
C MET A 62 -6.10 8.71 5.94
N GLY A 63 -7.08 8.28 5.16
CA GLY A 63 -7.93 7.14 5.47
C GLY A 63 -8.01 6.20 4.29
N GLY A 64 -8.84 5.17 4.43
CA GLY A 64 -9.10 4.27 3.33
C GLY A 64 -9.75 2.96 3.72
N ARG A 65 -9.70 2.03 2.77
CA ARG A 65 -10.18 0.66 2.94
C ARG A 65 -9.16 -0.33 2.45
N LEU A 66 -9.00 -1.41 3.20
CA LEU A 66 -8.28 -2.60 2.80
C LEU A 66 -9.29 -3.71 2.52
N TYR A 67 -9.11 -4.36 1.38
CA TYR A 67 -9.69 -5.66 1.07
C TYR A 67 -8.57 -6.69 0.98
N ARG A 68 -8.74 -7.81 1.67
CA ARG A 68 -7.79 -8.91 1.70
C ARG A 68 -8.51 -10.23 1.44
N ARG A 69 -7.81 -11.17 0.80
CA ARG A 69 -8.19 -12.59 0.86
C ARG A 69 -7.08 -13.33 1.57
N TYR A 70 -7.39 -13.94 2.70
CA TYR A 70 -6.47 -14.79 3.45
C TYR A 70 -6.77 -16.26 3.11
N TYR A 71 -5.95 -16.88 2.25
CA TYR A 71 -6.19 -18.24 1.74
C TYR A 71 -7.63 -18.44 1.24
N GLY A 72 -8.08 -17.52 0.37
CA GLY A 72 -9.43 -17.51 -0.20
C GLY A 72 -10.51 -16.89 0.69
N GLN A 73 -10.30 -16.74 1.99
CA GLN A 73 -11.30 -16.14 2.90
C GLN A 73 -11.27 -14.60 2.80
N PRO A 74 -12.40 -13.95 2.46
CA PRO A 74 -12.46 -12.50 2.35
C PRO A 74 -12.39 -11.82 3.71
N GLU A 75 -11.69 -10.70 3.76
CA GLU A 75 -11.52 -9.86 4.95
C GLU A 75 -11.43 -8.40 4.53
N GLY A 76 -12.05 -7.52 5.32
CA GLY A 76 -12.06 -6.08 5.06
C GLY A 76 -11.67 -5.30 6.31
N SER A 77 -10.93 -4.22 6.13
CA SER A 77 -10.52 -3.35 7.25
C SER A 77 -10.50 -1.88 6.85
N LYS A 78 -10.67 -1.00 7.84
CA LYS A 78 -10.42 0.43 7.65
C LYS A 78 -8.92 0.68 7.67
N ILE A 79 -8.46 1.61 6.85
CA ILE A 79 -7.09 2.09 6.87
C ILE A 79 -7.04 3.41 7.64
N GLU A 80 -6.09 3.50 8.56
CA GLU A 80 -5.60 4.75 9.10
C GLU A 80 -4.20 4.99 8.56
N ALA A 81 -3.96 6.11 7.89
CA ALA A 81 -2.66 6.39 7.30
C ALA A 81 -2.21 7.82 7.56
N GLY A 82 -0.91 8.05 7.37
CA GLY A 82 -0.37 9.40 7.45
C GLY A 82 1.05 9.50 6.92
N PRO A 83 1.47 10.71 6.50
CA PRO A 83 2.85 10.96 6.12
C PRO A 83 3.76 10.93 7.34
N LEU A 84 4.94 10.34 7.19
CA LEU A 84 6.02 10.50 8.15
C LEU A 84 6.73 11.82 7.83
N ARG A 85 6.43 12.86 8.61
CA ARG A 85 6.90 14.24 8.40
C ARG A 85 8.41 14.30 8.16
N GLY A 86 8.83 15.10 7.18
CA GLY A 86 10.25 15.27 6.83
C GLY A 86 10.86 14.11 6.06
N THR A 87 10.05 13.16 5.58
CA THR A 87 10.49 12.03 4.76
C THR A 87 9.54 11.83 3.57
N ASN A 88 9.91 11.02 2.58
CA ASN A 88 9.00 10.57 1.52
C ASN A 88 8.31 9.23 1.86
N ARG A 89 8.05 8.99 3.15
CA ARG A 89 7.46 7.76 3.66
C ARG A 89 6.11 8.02 4.32
N PHE A 90 5.34 6.96 4.43
CA PHE A 90 4.01 6.93 5.01
C PHE A 90 3.93 5.79 6.01
N VAL A 91 2.97 5.88 6.94
CA VAL A 91 2.58 4.77 7.79
C VAL A 91 1.16 4.38 7.42
N ILE A 92 0.91 3.08 7.21
CA ILE A 92 -0.40 2.52 6.92
C ILE A 92 -0.74 1.55 8.05
N GLY A 93 -1.79 1.87 8.81
CA GLY A 93 -2.34 1.07 9.90
C GLY A 93 -3.65 0.40 9.51
N VAL A 94 -3.81 -0.86 9.91
CA VAL A 94 -5.03 -1.66 9.70
C VAL A 94 -5.26 -2.62 10.88
N GLU A 95 -6.50 -3.06 11.05
CA GLU A 95 -6.86 -4.19 11.90
C GLU A 95 -7.06 -5.43 11.02
N LEU A 96 -6.48 -6.57 11.42
CA LEU A 96 -6.57 -7.84 10.69
C LEU A 96 -7.13 -8.90 11.62
N ASP A 97 -8.07 -9.72 11.14
CA ASP A 97 -8.70 -10.80 11.89
C ASP A 97 -7.94 -12.13 11.75
N ASN A 98 -7.33 -12.37 10.59
CA ASN A 98 -6.62 -13.63 10.30
C ASN A 98 -5.09 -13.47 10.27
N PRO A 99 -4.30 -14.51 10.60
CA PRO A 99 -4.71 -15.78 11.22
C PRO A 99 -5.14 -15.64 12.69
N THR A 100 -4.84 -14.50 13.29
CA THR A 100 -5.31 -14.09 14.62
C THR A 100 -5.50 -12.59 14.58
N TRP A 101 -6.38 -12.09 15.45
CA TRP A 101 -6.66 -10.67 15.51
C TRP A 101 -5.38 -9.88 15.86
N GLN A 102 -5.09 -8.84 15.08
CA GLN A 102 -3.94 -7.98 15.31
C GLN A 102 -4.13 -6.58 14.72
N ARG A 103 -3.44 -5.61 15.32
CA ARG A 103 -3.24 -4.28 14.75
C ARG A 103 -1.89 -4.24 14.05
N ALA A 104 -1.91 -3.95 12.77
CA ALA A 104 -0.73 -3.99 11.92
C ALA A 104 -0.41 -2.58 11.42
N ARG A 105 0.87 -2.19 11.46
CA ARG A 105 1.36 -0.91 10.91
C ARG A 105 2.54 -1.14 9.98
N SER A 106 2.41 -0.72 8.73
CA SER A 106 3.47 -0.78 7.73
C SER A 106 4.08 0.58 7.48
N ALA A 107 5.40 0.64 7.38
CA ALA A 107 6.01 1.71 6.58
C ALA A 107 5.62 1.51 5.10
N ALA A 108 5.36 2.61 4.39
CA ALA A 108 5.05 2.62 2.97
C ALA A 108 5.81 3.75 2.25
N TRP A 109 6.15 3.54 0.99
CA TRP A 109 6.86 4.51 0.15
C TRP A 109 6.63 4.22 -1.33
N LEU A 110 6.86 5.21 -2.18
CA LEU A 110 6.80 5.03 -3.64
C LEU A 110 8.16 4.57 -4.18
N VAL A 111 8.12 3.62 -5.12
CA VAL A 111 9.25 3.21 -5.97
C VAL A 111 8.79 3.40 -7.42
N GLY A 112 9.11 4.55 -8.00
CA GLY A 112 8.53 4.96 -9.28
C GLY A 112 7.00 5.12 -9.15
N ASP A 113 6.25 4.40 -9.99
CA ASP A 113 4.79 4.36 -9.99
C ASP A 113 4.18 3.30 -9.05
N ARG A 114 5.03 2.58 -8.30
CA ARG A 114 4.62 1.48 -7.41
C ARG A 114 4.61 1.92 -5.96
N LEU A 115 3.58 1.51 -5.24
CA LEU A 115 3.55 1.62 -3.79
C LEU A 115 4.22 0.39 -3.18
N ARG A 116 5.15 0.60 -2.28
CA ARG A 116 5.84 -0.47 -1.55
C ARG A 116 5.53 -0.38 -0.07
N LEU A 117 5.22 -1.53 0.53
CA LEU A 117 5.01 -1.68 1.96
C LEU A 117 6.13 -2.54 2.53
N GLY A 118 6.67 -2.12 3.67
CA GLY A 118 7.72 -2.82 4.40
C GLY A 118 7.27 -4.08 5.15
N THR A 119 6.01 -4.50 5.01
CA THR A 119 5.31 -5.66 5.65
C THR A 119 4.52 -5.33 6.93
N PRO A 120 3.19 -5.56 6.93
CA PRO A 120 2.61 -6.61 7.79
C PRO A 120 1.28 -7.24 7.25
N LEU A 121 0.98 -7.09 5.96
CA LEU A 121 -0.31 -7.54 5.41
C LEU A 121 -0.32 -8.99 4.93
N VAL A 122 0.86 -9.52 4.60
CA VAL A 122 1.08 -10.89 4.15
C VAL A 122 2.10 -11.53 5.12
N PRO A 123 1.75 -12.64 5.78
CA PRO A 123 2.68 -13.34 6.67
C PRO A 123 3.98 -13.72 5.95
N ASP A 124 5.09 -13.61 6.67
CA ASP A 124 6.45 -13.97 6.24
C ASP A 124 6.98 -13.23 5.00
N ALA A 125 6.31 -12.14 4.60
CA ALA A 125 6.80 -11.29 3.51
C ALA A 125 7.77 -10.25 4.07
N ASP A 126 8.90 -10.03 3.38
CA ASP A 126 9.84 -8.97 3.71
C ASP A 126 9.34 -7.60 3.23
N SER A 127 8.63 -7.59 2.10
CA SER A 127 7.96 -6.40 1.58
C SER A 127 6.93 -6.77 0.51
N LEU A 128 6.05 -5.82 0.22
CA LEU A 128 4.97 -5.97 -0.74
C LEU A 128 5.02 -4.81 -1.74
N GLU A 129 4.81 -5.11 -3.01
CA GLU A 129 4.72 -4.10 -4.06
C GLU A 129 3.34 -4.11 -4.70
N PHE A 130 2.79 -2.93 -4.87
CA PHE A 130 1.46 -2.70 -5.38
C PHE A 130 1.52 -1.89 -6.67
N ARG A 131 0.59 -2.20 -7.57
CA ARG A 131 0.35 -1.42 -8.78
C ARG A 131 -0.90 -0.59 -8.60
N ARG A 132 -0.91 0.61 -9.20
CA ARG A 132 -2.10 1.44 -9.26
C ARG A 132 -3.14 0.82 -10.19
N VAL A 133 -4.40 0.81 -9.77
CA VAL A 133 -5.53 0.30 -10.56
C VAL A 133 -6.71 1.27 -10.47
N GLY A 134 -7.63 1.18 -11.44
CA GLY A 134 -8.92 1.88 -11.33
C GLY A 134 -9.77 1.28 -10.20
N PRO A 135 -10.70 2.05 -9.61
CA PRO A 135 -11.55 1.59 -8.51
C PRO A 135 -12.38 0.35 -8.89
N ASP A 136 -12.85 0.28 -10.14
CA ASP A 136 -13.69 -0.80 -10.66
C ASP A 136 -12.90 -1.89 -11.40
N ALA A 137 -11.56 -1.89 -11.29
CA ALA A 137 -10.74 -2.91 -11.94
C ALA A 137 -11.08 -4.30 -11.38
N PRO A 138 -11.20 -5.34 -12.22
CA PRO A 138 -11.42 -6.71 -11.73
C PRO A 138 -10.31 -7.12 -10.77
N TYR A 139 -10.64 -7.92 -9.76
CA TYR A 139 -9.64 -8.46 -8.84
C TYR A 139 -8.66 -9.36 -9.59
N ALA A 140 -7.37 -9.21 -9.34
CA ALA A 140 -6.39 -10.18 -9.80
C ALA A 140 -6.77 -11.60 -9.32
N HIS A 141 -6.31 -12.61 -10.05
CA HIS A 141 -6.44 -14.03 -9.68
C HIS A 141 -5.10 -14.66 -9.25
N THR A 142 -3.99 -13.97 -9.57
CA THR A 142 -2.63 -14.41 -9.27
C THR A 142 -1.77 -13.24 -8.80
N VAL A 143 -0.72 -13.54 -8.04
CA VAL A 143 0.33 -12.58 -7.66
C VAL A 143 1.70 -13.16 -7.99
N VAL A 144 2.71 -12.31 -8.14
CA VAL A 144 4.09 -12.77 -8.36
C VAL A 144 4.82 -12.84 -7.02
N GLU A 145 5.31 -14.01 -6.65
CA GLU A 145 6.20 -14.19 -5.51
C GLU A 145 7.66 -14.13 -5.98
N VAL A 146 8.46 -13.32 -5.30
CA VAL A 146 9.89 -13.14 -5.54
C VAL A 146 10.64 -13.53 -4.27
N VAL A 147 11.35 -14.65 -4.33
CA VAL A 147 12.24 -15.13 -3.27
C VAL A 147 13.66 -14.73 -3.61
N THR A 148 14.28 -13.93 -2.77
CA THR A 148 15.70 -13.58 -2.85
C THR A 148 16.51 -14.52 -1.96
N ARG A 149 17.72 -14.87 -2.42
CA ARG A 149 18.65 -15.67 -1.62
C ARG A 149 19.20 -14.80 -0.48
N GLN A 150 19.15 -15.34 0.74
CA GLN A 150 19.86 -14.76 1.90
C GLN A 150 21.36 -15.07 1.87
#